data_AF-A0A4Q9AVX6-F1
#
_entry.id   AF-A0A4Q9AVX6-F1
#
_cell.length_a   1.000
_cell.length_b   1.000
_cell.length_c   1.000
_cell.angle_alpha   90.00
_cell.angle_beta   90.00
_cell.angle_gamma   90.00
#
_symmetry.space_group_name_H-M   'P 1'
#
loop_
_entity.id
_entity.type
_entity.pdbx_description
1 polymer ?
#
loop_
_entity_poly.entity_id
_entity_poly.type
_entity_poly.pdbx_seq_one_letter_code
_entity_poly.pdbx_strand_id
1 'polypeptide(L)'
;MTLEEARSFLRRLKSRRDKEEGARPILQVWQGGALSGVLLAGEVALLYGEAKVGKSRAAVALLGWPDGERAAPDSPNEDGGDAVRSRSWRVRAPLDLRFYLYHATETRYAHLRKYAQTLGAEGLTEHILPFNDVRELERALQAIQRLAEEKKAPALVVVDSLIKLVPPQQSENEAKAMDEVMARLKRAISPSGREPLVGLVVIHHATKGNSGPRGSGAIAANADHIFRLEPKREGEEDWGLLLYERGRGDVWREVEEVLRVRVRGLRRASSSSAKGVKRASKRSRESYIERARERFGGRIFSEEELFRYLTDELGLPESRARGNISLWKSREKLLSQGEGLFFKKG
;
A
#
# COMPACT_ATOMS: atom_id res chain seq x y z
N MET A 1 33.12 -27.22 -25.73
CA MET A 1 32.44 -26.03 -26.26
C MET A 1 33.28 -25.45 -27.38
N THR A 2 32.76 -25.34 -28.60
CA THR A 2 33.45 -24.76 -29.75
C THR A 2 33.49 -23.22 -29.67
N LEU A 3 34.35 -22.58 -30.47
CA LEU A 3 34.43 -21.12 -30.54
C LEU A 3 33.08 -20.50 -30.97
N GLU A 4 32.36 -21.18 -31.84
CA GLU A 4 31.05 -20.76 -32.34
C GLU A 4 29.95 -20.88 -31.27
N GLU A 5 29.96 -21.98 -30.51
CA GLU A 5 29.11 -22.17 -29.33
C GLU A 5 29.36 -21.09 -28.27
N ALA A 6 30.63 -20.76 -28.01
CA ALA A 6 31.03 -19.72 -27.07
C ALA A 6 30.52 -18.33 -27.49
N ARG A 7 30.69 -17.97 -28.77
CA ARG A 7 30.19 -16.69 -29.32
C ARG A 7 28.67 -16.61 -29.34
N SER A 8 27.99 -17.72 -29.62
CA SER A 8 26.53 -17.82 -29.55
C SER A 8 26.01 -17.67 -28.11
N PHE A 9 26.70 -18.29 -27.15
CA PHE A 9 26.39 -18.17 -25.73
C PHE A 9 26.57 -16.72 -25.23
N LEU A 10 27.71 -16.08 -25.52
CA LEU A 10 27.96 -14.68 -25.13
C LEU A 10 26.96 -13.70 -25.78
N ARG A 11 26.56 -13.92 -27.04
CA ARG A 11 25.49 -13.13 -27.68
C ARG A 11 24.14 -13.29 -26.97
N ARG A 12 23.79 -14.50 -26.55
CA ARG A 12 22.58 -14.75 -25.74
C ARG A 12 22.64 -14.04 -24.39
N LEU A 13 23.79 -14.05 -23.71
CA LEU A 13 23.96 -13.32 -22.46
C LEU A 13 23.83 -11.80 -22.64
N LYS A 14 24.44 -11.24 -23.69
CA LYS A 14 24.32 -9.80 -24.01
C LYS A 14 22.88 -9.43 -24.33
N SER A 15 22.20 -10.20 -25.18
CA SER A 15 20.78 -9.99 -25.49
C SER A 15 19.89 -10.07 -24.25
N ARG A 16 20.19 -10.97 -23.31
CA ARG A 16 19.48 -11.04 -22.03
C ARG A 16 19.72 -9.79 -21.17
N ARG A 17 20.96 -9.33 -21.02
CA ARG A 17 21.28 -8.08 -20.31
C ARG A 17 20.58 -6.88 -20.95
N ASP A 18 20.66 -6.74 -22.27
CA ASP A 18 20.05 -5.60 -22.98
C ASP A 18 18.51 -5.61 -22.81
N LYS A 19 17.87 -6.80 -22.71
CA LYS A 19 16.46 -6.93 -22.33
C LYS A 19 16.19 -6.56 -20.88
N GLU A 20 17.06 -6.94 -19.95
CA GLU A 20 16.97 -6.56 -18.53
C GLU A 20 17.11 -5.04 -18.35
N GLU A 21 18.03 -4.39 -19.09
CA GLU A 21 18.21 -2.93 -19.10
C GLU A 21 17.03 -2.19 -19.77
N GLY A 22 16.41 -2.80 -20.79
CA GLY A 22 15.22 -2.28 -21.46
C GLY A 22 13.90 -2.59 -20.76
N ALA A 23 13.92 -3.37 -19.68
CA ALA A 23 12.71 -3.85 -19.01
C ALA A 23 11.90 -2.68 -18.43
N ARG A 24 10.65 -2.57 -18.86
CA ARG A 24 9.72 -1.54 -18.41
C ARG A 24 9.08 -1.97 -17.07
N PRO A 25 9.13 -1.14 -16.01
CA PRO A 25 8.47 -1.49 -14.76
C PRO A 25 6.96 -1.65 -14.91
N ILE A 26 6.41 -2.71 -14.31
CA ILE A 26 4.97 -3.00 -14.21
C ILE A 26 4.33 -2.05 -13.21
N LEU A 27 4.97 -1.86 -12.05
CA LEU A 27 4.53 -0.91 -11.02
C LEU A 27 5.54 0.23 -10.88
N GLN A 28 5.03 1.45 -10.89
CA GLN A 28 5.80 2.66 -10.66
C GLN A 28 5.10 3.53 -9.64
N VAL A 29 5.85 4.29 -8.88
CA VAL A 29 5.32 5.14 -7.81
C VAL A 29 5.85 6.56 -7.97
N TRP A 30 5.03 7.55 -7.61
CA TRP A 30 5.45 8.95 -7.65
C TRP A 30 6.25 9.32 -6.41
N GLN A 31 7.47 9.82 -6.60
CA GLN A 31 8.38 10.30 -5.57
C GLN A 31 9.02 11.61 -6.01
N GLY A 32 8.90 12.67 -5.20
CA GLY A 32 9.60 13.94 -5.48
C GLY A 32 9.25 14.61 -6.82
N GLY A 33 8.12 14.23 -7.45
CA GLY A 33 7.74 14.71 -8.79
C GLY A 33 8.18 13.81 -9.95
N ALA A 34 8.91 12.72 -9.70
CA ALA A 34 9.30 11.72 -10.69
C ALA A 34 8.60 10.36 -10.46
N LEU A 35 8.53 9.54 -11.50
CA LEU A 35 8.06 8.16 -11.43
C LEU A 35 9.24 7.21 -11.20
N SER A 36 9.28 6.56 -10.04
CA SER A 36 10.27 5.54 -9.70
C SER A 36 9.71 4.15 -9.99
N GLY A 37 10.46 3.30 -10.70
CA GLY A 37 10.09 1.90 -10.93
C GLY A 37 10.29 1.05 -9.68
N VAL A 38 9.28 0.28 -9.30
CA VAL A 38 9.30 -0.50 -8.04
C VAL A 38 8.97 -1.98 -8.21
N LEU A 39 8.54 -2.41 -9.39
CA LEU A 39 8.34 -3.82 -9.71
C LEU A 39 8.44 -4.04 -11.21
N LEU A 40 9.32 -4.93 -11.66
CA LEU A 40 9.44 -5.43 -13.02
C LEU A 40 8.64 -6.74 -13.20
N ALA A 41 8.50 -7.17 -14.44
CA ALA A 41 8.03 -8.51 -14.76
C ALA A 41 9.05 -9.57 -14.28
N GLY A 42 8.54 -10.67 -13.74
CA GLY A 42 9.37 -11.75 -13.20
C GLY A 42 9.88 -11.52 -11.78
N GLU A 43 9.60 -10.35 -11.21
CA GLU A 43 9.94 -9.98 -9.84
C GLU A 43 8.77 -10.18 -8.88
N VAL A 44 9.13 -10.34 -7.61
CA VAL A 44 8.22 -10.49 -6.49
C VAL A 44 8.39 -9.33 -5.54
N ALA A 45 7.28 -8.68 -5.24
CA ALA A 45 7.14 -7.74 -4.15
C ALA A 45 6.39 -8.33 -2.96
N LEU A 46 6.83 -8.02 -1.75
CA LEU A 46 6.11 -8.29 -0.50
C LEU A 46 5.31 -7.08 -0.07
N LEU A 47 4.02 -7.24 0.23
CA LEU A 47 3.21 -6.25 0.92
C LEU A 47 2.90 -6.73 2.33
N TYR A 48 3.56 -6.14 3.33
CA TYR A 48 3.35 -6.48 4.73
C TYR A 48 2.96 -5.26 5.58
N GLY A 49 2.60 -5.52 6.83
CA GLY A 49 2.18 -4.48 7.77
C GLY A 49 1.35 -5.08 8.90
N GLU A 50 1.07 -4.25 9.90
CA GLU A 50 0.34 -4.66 11.11
C GLU A 50 -1.03 -5.30 10.80
N ALA A 51 -1.55 -6.04 11.76
CA ALA A 51 -2.90 -6.57 11.66
C ALA A 51 -3.90 -5.44 11.45
N LYS A 52 -4.88 -5.63 10.56
CA LYS A 52 -5.96 -4.67 10.26
C LYS A 52 -5.52 -3.32 9.66
N VAL A 53 -4.27 -3.15 9.23
CA VAL A 53 -3.81 -1.94 8.52
C VAL A 53 -4.38 -1.78 7.10
N GLY A 54 -5.14 -2.76 6.60
CA GLY A 54 -5.88 -2.66 5.33
C GLY A 54 -5.14 -3.15 4.08
N LYS A 55 -4.19 -4.09 4.21
CA LYS A 55 -3.39 -4.66 3.09
C LYS A 55 -4.22 -5.12 1.89
N SER A 56 -5.25 -5.95 2.11
CA SER A 56 -6.12 -6.42 1.03
C SER A 56 -6.84 -5.27 0.32
N ARG A 57 -7.24 -4.25 1.08
CA ARG A 57 -7.85 -3.04 0.53
C ARG A 57 -6.84 -2.23 -0.30
N ALA A 58 -5.60 -2.07 0.19
CA ALA A 58 -4.47 -1.46 -0.52
C ALA A 58 -4.16 -2.15 -1.84
N ALA A 59 -4.15 -3.48 -1.84
CA ALA A 59 -3.92 -4.25 -3.06
C ALA A 59 -5.07 -4.13 -4.07
N VAL A 60 -6.33 -4.13 -3.63
CA VAL A 60 -7.47 -3.85 -4.54
C VAL A 60 -7.36 -2.45 -5.16
N ALA A 61 -6.96 -1.44 -4.38
CA ALA A 61 -6.74 -0.09 -4.91
C ALA A 61 -5.57 -0.02 -5.90
N LEU A 62 -4.52 -0.81 -5.66
CA LEU A 62 -3.36 -0.92 -6.54
C LEU A 62 -3.73 -1.54 -7.89
N LEU A 63 -4.57 -2.58 -7.90
CA LEU A 63 -5.03 -3.24 -9.13
C LEU A 63 -6.15 -2.47 -9.86
N GLY A 64 -7.07 -1.86 -9.11
CA GLY A 64 -8.41 -1.60 -9.60
C GLY A 64 -8.77 -0.14 -9.85
N TRP A 65 -7.94 0.84 -9.48
CA TRP A 65 -8.34 2.25 -9.57
C TRP A 65 -8.84 2.60 -10.99
N PRO A 66 -10.03 3.22 -11.14
CA PRO A 66 -10.59 3.51 -12.45
C PRO A 66 -9.75 4.52 -13.23
N ASP A 67 -9.65 4.31 -14.54
CA ASP A 67 -9.18 5.34 -15.48
C ASP A 67 -10.28 6.42 -15.63
N GLY A 68 -9.94 7.68 -15.33
CA GLY A 68 -10.78 8.89 -15.49
C GLY A 68 -11.41 9.40 -14.17
N GLU A 69 -11.38 10.67 -13.74
CA GLU A 69 -11.50 11.97 -14.44
C GLU A 69 -10.76 13.13 -13.72
N ARG A 70 -9.58 12.93 -13.12
CA ARG A 70 -8.78 14.04 -12.52
C ARG A 70 -7.27 13.96 -12.74
N ALA A 71 -6.86 13.40 -13.88
CA ALA A 71 -5.49 13.44 -14.35
C ALA A 71 -5.46 13.81 -15.84
N ALA A 72 -5.37 15.10 -16.14
CA ALA A 72 -4.92 15.61 -17.43
C ALA A 72 -4.26 16.99 -17.22
N PRO A 73 -3.38 17.48 -18.12
CA PRO A 73 -2.64 16.83 -19.22
C PRO A 73 -1.11 16.78 -18.87
N ASP A 74 -0.15 16.13 -19.55
CA ASP A 74 0.24 16.14 -20.97
C ASP A 74 0.90 14.80 -21.42
N SER A 75 0.70 14.50 -22.70
CA SER A 75 1.08 13.32 -23.53
C SER A 75 2.56 13.34 -24.01
N PRO A 76 3.13 12.33 -24.74
CA PRO A 76 2.48 11.30 -25.58
C PRO A 76 2.81 9.83 -25.26
N ASN A 77 1.95 8.96 -25.79
CA ASN A 77 2.09 7.51 -25.90
C ASN A 77 3.36 7.10 -26.65
N GLU A 78 4.04 6.04 -26.19
CA GLU A 78 4.55 4.97 -27.07
C GLU A 78 4.50 3.61 -26.33
N ASP A 79 3.74 2.69 -26.95
CA ASP A 79 3.57 1.25 -26.67
C ASP A 79 2.60 0.81 -25.56
N GLY A 80 1.31 0.80 -25.91
CA GLY A 80 0.58 -0.48 -26.00
C GLY A 80 0.09 -1.17 -24.72
N GLY A 81 -0.49 -0.44 -23.76
CA GLY A 81 -1.27 -1.09 -22.70
C GLY A 81 -2.13 -0.12 -21.89
N ASP A 82 -3.32 -0.56 -21.50
CA ASP A 82 -4.22 0.16 -20.59
C ASP A 82 -3.58 0.30 -19.20
N ALA A 83 -2.84 1.39 -19.02
CA ALA A 83 -2.10 1.66 -17.80
C ALA A 83 -2.93 2.52 -16.84
N VAL A 84 -3.30 1.98 -15.68
CA VAL A 84 -4.02 2.74 -14.65
C VAL A 84 -3.08 3.67 -13.90
N ARG A 85 -3.55 4.90 -13.68
CA ARG A 85 -2.80 5.96 -13.02
C ARG A 85 -3.53 6.49 -11.79
N SER A 86 -2.83 6.46 -10.66
CA SER A 86 -3.12 7.21 -9.45
C SER A 86 -2.15 8.41 -9.35
N ARG A 87 -2.49 9.42 -8.55
CA ARG A 87 -1.53 10.50 -8.19
C ARG A 87 -0.34 9.99 -7.37
N SER A 88 -0.33 8.71 -7.02
CA SER A 88 0.69 8.09 -6.18
C SER A 88 1.36 6.89 -6.82
N TRP A 89 0.74 6.24 -7.82
CA TRP A 89 1.37 5.14 -8.57
C TRP A 89 0.81 5.00 -9.99
N ARG A 90 1.51 4.24 -10.83
CA ARG A 90 1.11 3.81 -12.16
C ARG A 90 1.30 2.30 -12.28
N VAL A 91 0.29 1.61 -12.79
CA VAL A 91 0.36 0.20 -13.17
C VAL A 91 0.30 0.11 -14.68
N ARG A 92 1.30 -0.53 -15.31
CA ARG A 92 1.37 -0.71 -16.77
C ARG A 92 0.59 -1.93 -17.29
N ALA A 93 0.23 -2.87 -16.42
CA ALA A 93 -0.58 -4.02 -16.81
C ALA A 93 -1.99 -3.57 -17.22
N PRO A 94 -2.56 -4.02 -18.34
CA PRO A 94 -3.98 -3.84 -18.69
C PRO A 94 -4.94 -4.30 -17.59
N LEU A 95 -6.14 -3.71 -17.48
CA LEU A 95 -7.12 -4.06 -16.44
C LEU A 95 -7.52 -5.54 -16.46
N ASP A 96 -7.57 -6.14 -17.65
CA ASP A 96 -7.87 -7.55 -17.89
C ASP A 96 -6.67 -8.49 -17.72
N LEU A 97 -5.51 -7.95 -17.35
CA LEU A 97 -4.31 -8.66 -16.94
C LEU A 97 -3.93 -8.36 -15.48
N ARG A 98 -4.92 -7.95 -14.67
CA ARG A 98 -4.76 -7.68 -13.24
C ARG A 98 -5.58 -8.67 -12.44
N PHE A 99 -4.90 -9.45 -11.63
CA PHE A 99 -5.53 -10.55 -10.89
C PHE A 99 -5.33 -10.40 -9.39
N TYR A 100 -6.37 -10.74 -8.63
CA TYR A 100 -6.31 -10.88 -7.18
C TYR A 100 -6.59 -12.33 -6.82
N LEU A 101 -5.55 -13.08 -6.48
CA LEU A 101 -5.64 -14.46 -6.07
C LEU A 101 -5.72 -14.54 -4.55
N TYR A 102 -6.71 -15.23 -3.99
CA TYR A 102 -6.85 -15.38 -2.55
C TYR A 102 -6.99 -16.84 -2.12
N HIS A 103 -6.48 -17.19 -0.95
CA HIS A 103 -6.62 -18.56 -0.46
C HIS A 103 -8.10 -18.84 -0.11
N ALA A 104 -8.67 -19.93 -0.62
CA ALA A 104 -10.11 -20.22 -0.55
C ALA A 104 -10.68 -20.20 0.88
N THR A 105 -9.89 -20.68 1.85
CA THR A 105 -10.28 -20.70 3.28
C THR A 105 -10.40 -19.32 3.93
N GLU A 106 -9.92 -18.25 3.29
CA GLU A 106 -10.07 -16.90 3.82
C GLU A 106 -11.44 -16.27 3.50
N THR A 107 -12.25 -16.90 2.63
CA THR A 107 -13.62 -16.44 2.28
C THR A 107 -13.69 -14.95 1.92
N ARG A 108 -12.66 -14.43 1.23
CA ARG A 108 -12.45 -12.99 1.03
C ARG A 108 -13.31 -12.36 -0.06
N TYR A 109 -13.87 -13.15 -0.97
CA TYR A 109 -14.50 -12.63 -2.19
C TYR A 109 -15.52 -11.52 -1.92
N ALA A 110 -16.46 -11.72 -1.00
CA ALA A 110 -17.47 -10.70 -0.67
C ALA A 110 -16.85 -9.38 -0.19
N HIS A 111 -15.79 -9.46 0.62
CA HIS A 111 -15.06 -8.28 1.11
C HIS A 111 -14.27 -7.59 0.00
N LEU A 112 -13.56 -8.35 -0.83
CA LEU A 112 -12.76 -7.83 -1.94
C LEU A 112 -13.65 -7.21 -3.02
N ARG A 113 -14.77 -7.86 -3.37
CA ARG A 113 -15.80 -7.33 -4.26
C ARG A 113 -16.35 -6.01 -3.75
N LYS A 114 -16.69 -5.93 -2.46
CA LYS A 114 -17.15 -4.67 -1.84
C LYS A 114 -16.09 -3.57 -1.94
N TYR A 115 -14.81 -3.90 -1.73
CA TYR A 115 -13.73 -2.93 -1.92
C TYR A 115 -13.61 -2.49 -3.37
N ALA A 116 -13.67 -3.41 -4.32
CA ALA A 116 -13.58 -3.10 -5.74
C ALA A 116 -14.70 -2.16 -6.17
N GLN A 117 -15.96 -2.49 -5.85
CA GLN A 117 -17.12 -1.61 -6.08
C GLN A 117 -16.95 -0.24 -5.44
N THR A 118 -16.55 -0.21 -4.17
CA THR A 118 -16.34 1.04 -3.43
C THR A 118 -15.29 1.91 -4.13
N LEU A 119 -14.26 1.32 -4.72
CA LEU A 119 -13.17 2.02 -5.39
C LEU A 119 -13.46 2.35 -6.86
N GLY A 120 -14.62 1.98 -7.40
CA GLY A 120 -14.93 2.10 -8.83
C GLY A 120 -14.16 1.11 -9.71
N ALA A 121 -13.65 0.04 -9.11
CA ALA A 121 -12.84 -1.01 -9.74
C ALA A 121 -13.67 -2.22 -10.16
N GLU A 122 -14.88 -2.03 -10.66
CA GLU A 122 -15.84 -3.13 -10.84
C GLU A 122 -15.34 -4.19 -11.83
N GLY A 123 -14.61 -3.78 -12.87
CA GLY A 123 -13.97 -4.70 -13.81
C GLY A 123 -12.92 -5.63 -13.19
N LEU A 124 -12.38 -5.30 -12.01
CA LEU A 124 -11.47 -6.21 -11.29
C LEU A 124 -12.22 -7.43 -10.72
N THR A 125 -13.53 -7.35 -10.50
CA THR A 125 -14.28 -8.39 -9.77
C THR A 125 -14.30 -9.74 -10.47
N GLU A 126 -14.15 -9.76 -11.80
CA GLU A 126 -14.02 -10.98 -12.61
C GLU A 126 -12.64 -11.67 -12.45
N HIS A 127 -11.64 -10.92 -12.01
CA HIS A 127 -10.26 -11.39 -11.83
C HIS A 127 -9.88 -11.59 -10.35
N ILE A 128 -10.87 -11.60 -9.45
CA ILE A 128 -10.71 -12.00 -8.06
C ILE A 128 -10.98 -13.50 -7.96
N LEU A 129 -9.94 -14.31 -7.88
CA LEU A 129 -10.04 -15.78 -7.99
C LEU A 129 -9.52 -16.47 -6.72
N PRO A 130 -10.21 -17.52 -6.23
CA PRO A 130 -9.68 -18.36 -5.16
C PRO A 130 -8.59 -19.31 -5.66
N PHE A 131 -7.72 -19.76 -4.75
CA PHE A 131 -6.88 -20.96 -4.91
C PHE A 131 -6.88 -21.78 -3.62
N ASN A 132 -6.67 -23.09 -3.72
CA ASN A 132 -6.69 -24.02 -2.58
C ASN A 132 -5.28 -24.46 -2.15
N ASP A 133 -4.35 -24.57 -3.10
CA ASP A 133 -3.01 -25.06 -2.84
C ASP A 133 -1.96 -24.40 -3.74
N VAL A 134 -0.69 -24.73 -3.49
CA VAL A 134 0.46 -24.18 -4.24
C VAL A 134 0.43 -24.60 -5.71
N ARG A 135 -0.03 -25.82 -6.04
CA ARG A 135 -0.06 -26.32 -7.42
C ARG A 135 -1.12 -25.59 -8.24
N GLU A 136 -2.29 -25.32 -7.65
CA GLU A 136 -3.33 -24.51 -8.28
C GLU A 136 -2.85 -23.07 -8.51
N LEU A 137 -2.19 -22.47 -7.53
CA LEU A 137 -1.59 -21.15 -7.66
C LEU A 137 -0.51 -21.11 -8.76
N GLU A 138 0.39 -22.10 -8.81
CA GLU A 138 1.39 -22.22 -9.88
C GLU A 138 0.73 -22.30 -11.27
N ARG A 139 -0.32 -23.12 -11.42
CA ARG A 139 -1.06 -23.26 -12.69
C ARG A 139 -1.77 -21.96 -13.07
N ALA A 140 -2.36 -21.25 -12.11
CA ALA A 140 -2.99 -19.96 -12.34
C ALA A 140 -1.97 -18.94 -12.87
N LEU A 141 -0.80 -18.85 -12.24
CA LEU A 141 0.29 -17.97 -12.69
C LEU A 141 0.78 -18.32 -14.10
N GLN A 142 0.90 -19.62 -14.42
CA GLN A 142 1.27 -20.07 -15.77
C GLN A 142 0.21 -19.73 -16.81
N ALA A 143 -1.08 -19.82 -16.47
CA ALA A 143 -2.18 -19.43 -17.34
C ALA A 143 -2.18 -17.91 -17.59
N ILE A 144 -1.97 -17.11 -16.54
CA ILE A 144 -1.85 -15.65 -16.63
C ILE A 144 -0.63 -15.25 -17.48
N GLN A 145 0.52 -15.93 -17.31
CA GLN A 145 1.70 -15.72 -18.15
C GLN A 145 1.39 -15.97 -19.64
N ARG A 146 0.66 -17.04 -19.98
CA ARG A 146 0.25 -17.30 -21.38
C ARG A 146 -0.69 -16.23 -21.91
N LEU A 147 -1.64 -15.77 -21.10
CA LEU A 147 -2.56 -14.69 -21.48
C LEU A 147 -1.80 -13.38 -21.72
N ALA A 148 -0.80 -13.09 -20.88
CA ALA A 148 0.09 -11.94 -21.03
C ALA A 148 0.94 -12.04 -22.32
N GLU A 149 1.45 -13.24 -22.65
CA GLU A 149 2.17 -13.53 -23.90
C GLU A 149 1.28 -13.27 -25.14
N GLU A 150 0.04 -13.77 -25.11
CA GLU A 150 -0.94 -13.59 -26.20
C GLU A 150 -1.26 -12.11 -26.42
N LYS A 151 -1.47 -11.37 -25.33
CA LYS A 151 -1.79 -9.93 -25.37
C LYS A 151 -0.56 -9.05 -25.56
N LYS A 152 0.66 -9.61 -25.52
CA LYS A 152 1.94 -8.89 -25.58
C LYS A 152 2.02 -7.75 -24.56
N ALA A 153 1.47 -7.97 -23.38
CA ALA A 153 1.38 -6.97 -22.31
C ALA A 153 1.67 -7.61 -20.96
N PRO A 154 2.27 -6.89 -20.00
CA PRO A 154 2.55 -7.45 -18.69
C PRO A 154 1.27 -7.67 -17.87
N ALA A 155 1.33 -8.64 -16.96
CA ALA A 155 0.29 -8.89 -15.97
C ALA A 155 0.77 -8.55 -14.56
N LEU A 156 -0.16 -8.10 -13.72
CA LEU A 156 0.10 -7.82 -12.30
C LEU A 156 -0.81 -8.68 -11.44
N VAL A 157 -0.21 -9.49 -10.58
CA VAL A 157 -0.94 -10.46 -9.76
C VAL A 157 -0.71 -10.16 -8.29
N VAL A 158 -1.78 -10.03 -7.51
CA VAL A 158 -1.74 -10.02 -6.05
C VAL A 158 -2.06 -11.41 -5.52
N VAL A 159 -1.35 -11.88 -4.51
CA VAL A 159 -1.64 -13.12 -3.78
C VAL A 159 -1.88 -12.84 -2.29
N ASP A 160 -3.06 -13.21 -1.76
CA ASP A 160 -3.50 -12.95 -0.38
C ASP A 160 -4.08 -14.21 0.32
N SER A 161 -3.41 -14.85 1.26
CA SER A 161 -2.01 -14.69 1.67
C SER A 161 -1.29 -16.03 1.55
N LEU A 162 0.04 -16.03 1.37
CA LEU A 162 0.81 -17.27 1.22
C LEU A 162 0.95 -18.06 2.53
N ILE A 163 0.72 -17.44 3.69
CA ILE A 163 0.86 -18.12 5.00
C ILE A 163 -0.03 -19.36 5.11
N LYS A 164 -1.14 -19.41 4.36
CA LYS A 164 -2.07 -20.55 4.36
C LYS A 164 -1.54 -21.76 3.60
N LEU A 165 -0.55 -21.57 2.74
CA LEU A 165 0.11 -22.64 2.00
C LEU A 165 1.23 -23.32 2.80
N VAL A 166 1.64 -22.72 3.92
CA VAL A 166 2.66 -23.25 4.81
C VAL A 166 1.97 -23.92 6.01
N PRO A 167 2.21 -25.22 6.26
CA PRO A 167 1.68 -25.90 7.43
C PRO A 167 2.17 -25.22 8.72
N PRO A 168 1.33 -25.04 9.75
CA PRO A 168 1.79 -24.54 11.04
C PRO A 168 2.72 -25.56 11.68
N GLN A 169 4.02 -25.28 11.70
CA GLN A 169 5.07 -26.16 12.26
C GLN A 169 6.08 -25.31 13.04
N GLN A 170 6.98 -25.93 13.79
CA GLN A 170 8.05 -25.20 14.49
C GLN A 170 8.88 -24.36 13.49
N SER A 171 9.30 -23.16 13.91
CA SER A 171 9.64 -22.01 13.06
C SER A 171 10.70 -22.21 11.96
N GLU A 172 11.63 -23.15 12.12
CA GLU A 172 12.65 -23.44 11.09
C GLU A 172 12.07 -24.15 9.87
N ASN A 173 11.11 -25.06 10.07
CA ASN A 173 10.46 -25.78 8.97
C ASN A 173 9.50 -24.88 8.19
N GLU A 174 8.91 -23.88 8.84
CA GLU A 174 8.07 -22.87 8.18
C GLU A 174 8.87 -22.01 7.19
N ALA A 175 10.10 -21.63 7.55
CA ALA A 175 10.99 -20.86 6.68
C ALA A 175 11.35 -21.65 5.41
N LYS A 176 11.78 -22.90 5.56
CA LYS A 176 12.12 -23.78 4.44
C LYS A 176 10.92 -24.07 3.54
N ALA A 177 9.75 -24.37 4.12
CA ALA A 177 8.53 -24.59 3.36
C ALA A 177 8.13 -23.34 2.57
N MET A 178 8.29 -22.17 3.16
CA MET A 178 8.04 -20.91 2.48
C MET A 178 9.06 -20.63 1.37
N ASP A 179 10.35 -20.93 1.57
CA ASP A 179 11.37 -20.84 0.52
C ASP A 179 11.01 -21.70 -0.68
N GLU A 180 10.55 -22.94 -0.44
CA GLU A 180 10.09 -23.84 -1.50
C GLU A 180 8.89 -23.28 -2.26
N VAL A 181 7.91 -22.71 -1.55
CA VAL A 181 6.75 -22.02 -2.15
C VAL A 181 7.22 -20.84 -2.99
N MET A 182 8.04 -19.94 -2.43
CA MET A 182 8.54 -18.76 -3.15
C MET A 182 9.35 -19.14 -4.40
N ALA A 183 10.21 -20.16 -4.31
CA ALA A 183 10.98 -20.66 -5.45
C ALA A 183 10.10 -21.24 -6.56
N ARG A 184 8.98 -21.90 -6.20
CA ARG A 184 7.96 -22.34 -7.17
C ARG A 184 7.28 -21.16 -7.85
N LEU A 185 6.87 -20.15 -7.09
CA LEU A 185 6.24 -18.94 -7.64
C LEU A 185 7.19 -18.17 -8.56
N LYS A 186 8.46 -17.98 -8.16
CA LYS A 186 9.49 -17.34 -9.01
C LYS A 186 9.69 -18.09 -10.33
N ARG A 187 9.72 -19.42 -10.30
CA ARG A 187 9.79 -20.22 -11.54
C ARG A 187 8.54 -20.10 -12.41
N ALA A 188 7.37 -19.95 -11.81
CA ALA A 188 6.12 -19.77 -12.55
C ALA A 188 6.04 -18.41 -13.26
N ILE A 189 6.54 -17.33 -12.63
CA ILE A 189 6.53 -15.97 -13.22
C ILE A 189 7.77 -15.65 -14.07
N SER A 190 8.86 -16.41 -13.89
CA SER A 190 10.11 -16.30 -14.64
C SER A 190 10.52 -17.65 -15.26
N PRO A 191 9.73 -18.19 -16.21
CA PRO A 191 10.03 -19.46 -16.86
C PRO A 191 11.32 -19.41 -17.67
N SER A 192 12.14 -20.46 -17.57
CA SER A 192 13.40 -20.55 -18.32
C SER A 192 13.16 -20.57 -19.83
N GLY A 193 13.90 -19.73 -20.57
CA GLY A 193 13.82 -19.65 -22.02
C GLY A 193 12.65 -18.83 -22.57
N ARG A 194 11.90 -18.13 -21.70
CA ARG A 194 10.83 -17.21 -22.10
C ARG A 194 11.00 -15.86 -21.40
N GLU A 195 10.34 -14.84 -21.95
CA GLU A 195 10.33 -13.51 -21.35
C GLU A 195 9.34 -13.48 -20.17
N PRO A 196 9.77 -13.06 -18.97
CA PRO A 196 8.85 -12.91 -17.85
C PRO A 196 7.86 -11.79 -18.15
N LEU A 197 6.57 -12.03 -17.95
CA LEU A 197 5.52 -11.01 -18.15
C LEU A 197 4.65 -10.79 -16.91
N VAL A 198 4.82 -11.60 -15.86
CA VAL A 198 4.03 -11.50 -14.62
C VAL A 198 4.84 -10.86 -13.52
N GLY A 199 4.36 -9.75 -12.96
CA GLY A 199 4.83 -9.20 -11.68
C GLY A 199 3.95 -9.67 -10.53
N LEU A 200 4.56 -10.07 -9.42
CA LEU A 200 3.84 -10.64 -8.27
C LEU A 200 3.90 -9.73 -7.06
N VAL A 201 2.75 -9.47 -6.42
CA VAL A 201 2.66 -8.80 -5.11
C VAL A 201 2.07 -9.78 -4.10
N VAL A 202 2.84 -10.16 -3.11
CA VAL A 202 2.45 -11.12 -2.07
C VAL A 202 2.03 -10.37 -0.81
N ILE A 203 0.78 -10.51 -0.39
CA ILE A 203 0.35 -10.01 0.92
C ILE A 203 0.83 -10.97 2.01
N HIS A 204 1.52 -10.41 3.00
CA HIS A 204 2.01 -11.15 4.15
C HIS A 204 1.74 -10.45 5.49
N HIS A 205 1.73 -11.22 6.58
CA HIS A 205 1.48 -10.70 7.92
C HIS A 205 2.80 -10.32 8.63
N ALA A 206 2.80 -9.25 9.41
CA ALA A 206 3.90 -8.91 10.32
C ALA A 206 3.93 -9.85 11.55
N THR A 207 5.10 -10.04 12.15
CA THR A 207 5.28 -10.77 13.41
C THR A 207 4.66 -9.98 14.57
N LYS A 208 3.99 -10.65 15.52
CA LYS A 208 3.42 -9.97 16.69
C LYS A 208 4.56 -9.38 17.54
N GLY A 209 4.55 -8.05 17.75
CA GLY A 209 5.54 -7.36 18.57
C GLY A 209 6.81 -6.90 17.85
N ASN A 210 6.95 -7.17 16.54
CA ASN A 210 8.04 -6.65 15.71
C ASN A 210 7.48 -5.94 14.48
N SER A 211 8.20 -4.92 14.01
CA SER A 211 7.88 -4.16 12.80
C SER A 211 8.28 -4.88 11.50
N GLY A 212 8.77 -6.11 11.57
CA GLY A 212 9.21 -6.91 10.42
C GLY A 212 8.17 -7.95 9.95
N PRO A 213 8.32 -8.52 8.74
CA PRO A 213 7.46 -9.58 8.23
C PRO A 213 7.59 -10.86 9.08
N ARG A 214 6.51 -11.61 9.30
CA ARG A 214 6.54 -12.88 10.06
C ARG A 214 7.31 -13.95 9.28
N GLY A 215 8.30 -14.60 9.89
CA GLY A 215 9.24 -15.50 9.18
C GLY A 215 10.40 -14.75 8.49
N SER A 216 10.85 -13.66 9.13
CA SER A 216 11.56 -12.49 8.56
C SER A 216 12.86 -12.71 7.78
N GLY A 217 13.48 -13.89 7.83
CA GLY A 217 14.67 -14.19 7.02
C GLY A 217 14.31 -14.67 5.62
N ALA A 218 13.71 -15.86 5.54
CA ALA A 218 13.37 -16.57 4.31
C ALA A 218 12.50 -15.75 3.33
N ILE A 219 11.41 -15.17 3.82
CA ILE A 219 10.44 -14.46 2.97
C ILE A 219 11.03 -13.16 2.42
N ALA A 220 11.75 -12.41 3.25
CA ALA A 220 12.44 -11.19 2.84
C ALA A 220 13.60 -11.49 1.87
N ALA A 221 14.36 -12.57 2.13
CA ALA A 221 15.46 -13.00 1.26
C ALA A 221 14.98 -13.40 -0.15
N ASN A 222 13.74 -13.89 -0.26
CA ASN A 222 13.16 -14.26 -1.55
C ASN A 222 12.39 -13.13 -2.23
N ALA A 223 12.09 -12.02 -1.58
CA ALA A 223 11.44 -10.90 -2.25
C ALA A 223 12.46 -10.01 -2.94
N ASP A 224 12.18 -9.61 -4.18
CA ASP A 224 13.01 -8.63 -4.89
C ASP A 224 12.73 -7.22 -4.34
N HIS A 225 11.49 -7.01 -3.88
CA HIS A 225 11.00 -5.74 -3.32
C HIS A 225 10.18 -5.94 -2.07
N ILE A 226 10.29 -5.01 -1.13
CA ILE A 226 9.52 -5.06 0.11
C ILE A 226 8.75 -3.75 0.27
N PHE A 227 7.44 -3.88 0.48
CA PHE A 227 6.50 -2.81 0.75
C PHE A 227 5.92 -2.97 2.16
N ARG A 228 6.19 -2.00 3.04
CA ARG A 228 5.55 -1.92 4.36
C ARG A 228 4.38 -0.94 4.31
N LEU A 229 3.20 -1.38 4.75
CA LEU A 229 2.03 -0.54 4.91
C LEU A 229 1.89 -0.11 6.37
N GLU A 230 2.04 1.19 6.64
CA GLU A 230 1.93 1.78 7.98
C GLU A 230 0.73 2.72 8.11
N PRO A 231 -0.06 2.69 9.18
CA PRO A 231 -1.16 3.63 9.36
C PRO A 231 -0.64 5.08 9.42
N LYS A 232 -1.36 6.02 8.80
CA LYS A 232 -0.94 7.44 8.76
C LYS A 232 -0.95 8.11 10.14
N ARG A 233 -1.86 7.70 11.01
CA ARG A 233 -1.95 8.08 12.42
C ARG A 233 -2.42 6.88 13.22
N GLU A 234 -2.02 6.79 14.48
CA GLU A 234 -2.49 5.74 15.39
C GLU A 234 -4.03 5.73 15.44
N GLY A 235 -4.63 4.63 14.99
CA GLY A 235 -6.09 4.46 14.95
C GLY A 235 -6.84 5.11 13.78
N GLU A 236 -6.16 5.75 12.80
CA GLU A 236 -6.79 6.18 11.54
C GLU A 236 -6.65 5.09 10.45
N GLU A 237 -7.78 4.72 9.84
CA GLU A 237 -7.85 3.86 8.64
C GLU A 237 -7.58 4.63 7.33
N ASP A 238 -7.08 5.86 7.42
CA ASP A 238 -6.62 6.60 6.25
C ASP A 238 -5.33 5.92 5.77
N TRP A 239 -5.53 5.02 4.80
CA TRP A 239 -4.59 4.37 3.89
C TRP A 239 -3.13 4.76 4.11
N GLY A 240 -2.40 3.77 4.58
CA GLY A 240 -1.08 3.94 5.11
C GLY A 240 -0.02 4.50 4.17
N LEU A 241 1.16 4.76 4.74
CA LEU A 241 2.38 4.97 3.97
C LEU A 241 2.86 3.61 3.50
N LEU A 242 3.01 3.43 2.18
CA LEU A 242 3.81 2.36 1.62
C LEU A 242 5.27 2.80 1.74
N LEU A 243 6.09 2.05 2.46
CA LEU A 243 7.55 2.20 2.49
C LEU A 243 8.14 1.13 1.58
N TYR A 244 8.86 1.54 0.55
CA TYR A 244 9.59 0.63 -0.35
C TYR A 244 11.03 0.45 0.12
N GLU A 245 11.49 -0.80 0.12
CA GLU A 245 12.86 -1.21 0.39
C GLU A 245 13.28 -2.21 -0.70
N ARG A 246 14.43 -1.99 -1.36
CA ARG A 246 14.97 -2.92 -2.36
C ARG A 246 15.71 -4.04 -1.62
N GLY A 247 15.28 -5.29 -1.80
CA GLY A 247 15.89 -6.43 -1.11
C GLY A 247 17.13 -6.95 -1.85
N ARG A 248 18.29 -6.98 -1.19
CA ARG A 248 19.38 -7.94 -1.48
C ARG A 248 20.18 -8.26 -0.21
N GLY A 249 20.07 -9.49 0.29
CA GLY A 249 21.00 -10.06 1.29
C GLY A 249 20.77 -9.66 2.75
N ASP A 250 21.53 -10.29 3.65
CA ASP A 250 21.36 -10.41 5.12
C ASP A 250 21.45 -9.12 5.97
N VAL A 251 21.28 -7.93 5.39
CA VAL A 251 21.45 -6.69 6.15
C VAL A 251 20.25 -5.76 5.95
N TRP A 252 19.37 -5.73 6.96
CA TRP A 252 18.33 -4.70 7.19
C TRP A 252 18.90 -3.31 7.51
N ARG A 253 20.15 -3.03 7.14
CA ARG A 253 20.82 -1.75 7.40
C ARG A 253 21.23 -1.15 6.08
N GLU A 254 20.88 0.13 5.95
CA GLU A 254 21.15 1.02 4.82
C GLU A 254 20.17 0.89 3.66
N VAL A 255 18.92 1.27 3.94
CA VAL A 255 17.99 1.65 2.88
C VAL A 255 18.36 3.07 2.42
N GLU A 256 19.09 3.18 1.31
CA GLU A 256 19.49 4.48 0.73
C GLU A 256 18.28 5.33 0.30
N GLU A 257 17.12 4.74 -0.01
CA GLU A 257 15.92 5.51 -0.36
C GLU A 257 14.60 4.82 0.04
N VAL A 258 13.84 5.43 0.94
CA VAL A 258 12.49 4.98 1.32
C VAL A 258 11.44 5.74 0.50
N LEU A 259 10.79 5.07 -0.46
CA LEU A 259 9.68 5.66 -1.20
C LEU A 259 8.45 5.69 -0.30
N ARG A 260 7.88 6.86 -0.06
CA ARG A 260 6.64 7.05 0.70
C ARG A 260 5.47 7.25 -0.23
N VAL A 261 4.73 6.18 -0.50
CA VAL A 261 3.57 6.24 -1.38
C VAL A 261 2.31 6.38 -0.55
N ARG A 262 1.58 7.48 -0.77
CA ARG A 262 0.27 7.66 -0.14
C ARG A 262 -0.76 6.83 -0.89
N VAL A 263 -1.24 5.76 -0.28
CA VAL A 263 -2.43 5.09 -0.79
C VAL A 263 -3.64 6.00 -0.50
N ARG A 264 -4.53 6.27 -1.46
CA ARG A 264 -5.76 7.07 -1.25
C ARG A 264 -6.93 6.26 -1.80
N GLY A 265 -8.08 6.22 -1.11
CA GLY A 265 -9.33 5.62 -1.65
C GLY A 265 -10.51 5.58 -0.66
N LEU A 266 -11.52 6.43 -0.80
CA LEU A 266 -12.65 6.58 0.15
C LEU A 266 -12.29 6.73 1.64
N ARG A 267 -12.49 7.96 2.13
CA ARG A 267 -13.04 8.18 3.47
C ARG A 267 -14.28 7.29 3.60
N ARG A 268 -14.41 6.55 4.70
CA ARG A 268 -15.68 5.88 5.03
C ARG A 268 -16.81 6.90 4.86
N ALA A 269 -17.79 6.63 3.99
CA ALA A 269 -19.14 7.09 4.27
C ALA A 269 -19.51 6.37 5.58
N SER A 270 -19.54 7.13 6.67
CA SER A 270 -19.53 6.58 8.02
C SER A 270 -20.81 5.79 8.30
N SER A 271 -20.75 4.46 8.19
CA SER A 271 -21.65 3.57 8.93
C SER A 271 -21.14 3.49 10.38
N SER A 272 -21.70 4.37 11.21
CA SER A 272 -22.24 4.14 12.56
C SER A 272 -21.71 3.03 13.50
N SER A 273 -20.45 2.57 13.45
CA SER A 273 -19.94 1.58 14.43
C SER A 273 -18.60 1.90 15.11
N ALA A 274 -18.08 3.13 15.00
CA ALA A 274 -16.90 3.59 15.76
C ALA A 274 -17.29 4.38 17.03
N LYS A 275 -18.08 3.78 17.93
CA LYS A 275 -18.53 4.44 19.18
C LYS A 275 -17.57 4.32 20.38
N GLY A 276 -16.50 3.54 20.30
CA GLY A 276 -15.59 3.32 21.45
C GLY A 276 -14.49 4.38 21.60
N VAL A 277 -13.68 4.61 20.56
CA VAL A 277 -12.39 5.31 20.72
C VAL A 277 -12.50 6.82 20.48
N LYS A 278 -13.43 7.29 19.63
CA LYS A 278 -13.67 8.72 19.41
C LYS A 278 -14.23 9.45 20.65
N ARG A 279 -14.87 8.74 21.58
CA ARG A 279 -15.50 9.37 22.76
C ARG A 279 -14.46 9.95 23.72
N ALA A 280 -13.27 9.36 23.83
CA ALA A 280 -12.25 9.84 24.77
C ALA A 280 -11.57 11.13 24.32
N SER A 281 -11.17 11.26 23.04
CA SER A 281 -10.48 12.47 22.55
C SER A 281 -11.42 13.63 22.19
N LYS A 282 -12.69 13.34 21.87
CA LYS A 282 -13.73 14.38 21.79
C LYS A 282 -14.13 14.88 23.18
N ARG A 283 -14.30 14.00 24.18
CA ARG A 283 -14.58 14.42 25.56
C ARG A 283 -13.50 15.33 26.13
N SER A 284 -12.22 15.04 25.89
CA SER A 284 -11.16 15.93 26.40
C SER A 284 -11.14 17.28 25.69
N ARG A 285 -11.34 17.32 24.36
CA ARG A 285 -11.40 18.59 23.60
C ARG A 285 -12.69 19.39 23.84
N GLU A 286 -13.82 18.73 24.02
CA GLU A 286 -15.09 19.35 24.44
C GLU A 286 -14.96 19.85 25.89
N SER A 287 -14.27 19.12 26.77
CA SER A 287 -13.93 19.61 28.12
C SER A 287 -13.04 20.85 28.12
N TYR A 288 -12.05 20.98 27.22
CA TYR A 288 -11.18 22.17 27.22
C TYR A 288 -11.91 23.42 26.69
N ILE A 289 -12.76 23.27 25.67
CA ILE A 289 -13.53 24.42 25.17
C ILE A 289 -14.66 24.80 26.14
N GLU A 290 -15.24 23.85 26.86
CA GLU A 290 -16.21 24.14 27.94
C GLU A 290 -15.55 24.90 29.08
N ARG A 291 -14.39 24.44 29.58
CA ARG A 291 -13.61 25.17 30.60
C ARG A 291 -13.18 26.56 30.13
N ALA A 292 -12.74 26.70 28.88
CA ALA A 292 -12.43 28.01 28.31
C ALA A 292 -13.69 28.89 28.17
N ARG A 293 -14.85 28.32 27.83
CA ARG A 293 -16.13 29.05 27.79
C ARG A 293 -16.62 29.44 29.18
N GLU A 294 -16.38 28.64 30.21
CA GLU A 294 -16.68 29.02 31.60
C GLU A 294 -15.77 30.16 32.06
N ARG A 295 -14.48 30.10 31.73
CA ARG A 295 -13.48 31.10 32.14
C ARG A 295 -13.62 32.44 31.41
N PHE A 296 -13.94 32.40 30.12
CA PHE A 296 -13.93 33.57 29.24
C PHE A 296 -15.32 33.92 28.68
N GLY A 297 -16.34 33.11 28.94
CA GLY A 297 -17.70 33.34 28.47
C GLY A 297 -18.24 34.68 28.97
N GLY A 298 -18.81 35.48 28.05
CA GLY A 298 -19.41 36.76 28.38
C GLY A 298 -18.47 37.97 28.32
N ARG A 299 -17.19 37.81 27.95
CA ARG A 299 -16.28 38.93 27.69
C ARG A 299 -15.41 38.73 26.45
N ILE A 300 -14.82 39.82 26.00
CA ILE A 300 -13.77 39.82 24.97
C ILE A 300 -12.42 39.61 25.68
N PHE A 301 -11.54 38.82 25.07
CA PHE A 301 -10.21 38.46 25.61
C PHE A 301 -9.18 38.35 24.48
N SER A 302 -7.88 38.44 24.80
CA SER A 302 -6.83 38.31 23.77
C SER A 302 -6.49 36.85 23.47
N GLU A 303 -5.90 36.60 22.29
CA GLU A 303 -5.40 35.26 21.95
C GLU A 303 -4.31 34.78 22.91
N GLU A 304 -3.47 35.71 23.38
CA GLU A 304 -2.39 35.44 24.33
C GLU A 304 -2.92 35.07 25.72
N GLU A 305 -4.02 35.69 26.15
CA GLU A 305 -4.71 35.29 27.39
C GLU A 305 -5.29 33.87 27.29
N LEU A 306 -5.89 33.52 26.16
CA LEU A 306 -6.41 32.17 25.95
C LEU A 306 -5.28 31.14 25.86
N PHE A 307 -4.16 31.51 25.22
CA PHE A 307 -2.98 30.66 25.10
C PHE A 307 -2.39 30.33 26.48
N ARG A 308 -2.13 31.36 27.31
CA ARG A 308 -1.63 31.19 28.68
C ARG A 308 -2.57 30.37 29.56
N TYR A 309 -3.88 30.57 29.44
CA TYR A 309 -4.84 29.75 30.18
C TYR A 309 -4.75 28.26 29.80
N LEU A 310 -4.57 27.96 28.51
CA LEU A 310 -4.45 26.57 28.05
C LEU A 310 -3.13 25.93 28.48
N THR A 311 -2.01 26.67 28.48
CA THR A 311 -0.70 26.13 28.84
C THR A 311 -0.47 26.10 30.34
N ASP A 312 -0.74 27.19 31.03
CA ASP A 312 -0.28 27.44 32.39
C ASP A 312 -1.30 26.91 33.41
N GLU A 313 -2.59 27.12 33.16
CA GLU A 313 -3.67 26.67 34.06
C GLU A 313 -4.18 25.26 33.73
N LEU A 314 -4.21 24.88 32.44
CA LEU A 314 -4.72 23.58 31.99
C LEU A 314 -3.62 22.57 31.62
N GLY A 315 -2.34 22.97 31.67
CA GLY A 315 -1.19 22.09 31.46
C GLY A 315 -1.06 21.54 30.04
N LEU A 316 -1.63 22.22 29.02
CA LEU A 316 -1.47 21.77 27.64
C LEU A 316 -0.07 22.11 27.12
N PRO A 317 0.59 21.19 26.39
CA PRO A 317 1.76 21.54 25.60
C PRO A 317 1.43 22.67 24.62
N GLU A 318 2.37 23.61 24.42
CA GLU A 318 2.16 24.79 23.56
C GLU A 318 1.65 24.44 22.15
N SER A 319 2.19 23.38 21.55
CA SER A 319 1.76 22.89 20.23
C SER A 319 0.28 22.47 20.20
N ARG A 320 -0.23 21.91 21.30
CA ARG A 320 -1.65 21.56 21.45
C ARG A 320 -2.51 22.77 21.76
N ALA A 321 -2.03 23.73 22.54
CA ALA A 321 -2.74 24.98 22.83
C ALA A 321 -2.95 25.79 21.53
N ARG A 322 -1.90 26.01 20.73
CA ARG A 322 -1.99 26.67 19.41
C ARG A 322 -2.92 25.91 18.46
N GLY A 323 -2.81 24.58 18.44
CA GLY A 323 -3.67 23.72 17.63
C GLY A 323 -5.16 23.83 18.01
N ASN A 324 -5.49 23.95 19.30
CA ASN A 324 -6.86 24.12 19.76
C ASN A 324 -7.43 25.51 19.39
N ILE A 325 -6.65 26.58 19.56
CA ILE A 325 -7.06 27.94 19.21
C ILE A 325 -7.37 28.05 17.70
N SER A 326 -6.45 27.57 16.85
CA SER A 326 -6.65 27.54 15.39
C SER A 326 -7.89 26.73 14.98
N LEU A 327 -8.11 25.59 15.64
CA LEU A 327 -9.28 24.75 15.41
C LEU A 327 -10.59 25.46 15.83
N TRP A 328 -10.60 26.19 16.93
CA TRP A 328 -11.80 26.90 17.40
C TRP A 328 -12.15 28.10 16.53
N LYS A 329 -11.14 28.80 16.00
CA LYS A 329 -11.32 29.85 14.98
C LYS A 329 -11.90 29.28 13.68
N SER A 330 -11.28 28.23 13.14
CA SER A 330 -11.73 27.59 11.88
C SER A 330 -13.12 26.94 11.95
N ARG A 331 -13.62 26.67 13.16
CA ARG A 331 -14.97 26.12 13.40
C ARG A 331 -15.97 27.17 13.87
N GLU A 332 -15.63 28.45 13.79
CA GLU A 332 -16.46 29.58 14.22
C GLU A 332 -16.94 29.50 15.68
N LYS A 333 -16.22 28.77 16.54
CA LYS A 333 -16.52 28.72 17.96
C LYS A 333 -15.90 29.89 18.72
N LEU A 334 -14.79 30.40 18.18
CA LEU A 334 -14.06 31.58 18.64
C LEU A 334 -14.08 32.59 17.50
N LEU A 335 -14.66 33.76 17.74
CA LEU A 335 -14.85 34.81 16.74
C LEU A 335 -14.04 36.04 17.13
N SER A 336 -13.59 36.80 16.13
CA SER A 336 -12.90 38.06 16.33
C SER A 336 -13.91 39.21 16.46
N GLN A 337 -13.71 40.08 17.45
CA GLN A 337 -14.45 41.32 17.64
C GLN A 337 -13.47 42.43 18.02
N GLY A 338 -13.22 43.35 17.09
CA GLY A 338 -12.14 44.33 17.23
C GLY A 338 -10.77 43.65 17.32
N GLU A 339 -9.95 44.06 18.28
CA GLU A 339 -8.63 43.47 18.56
C GLU A 339 -8.68 42.20 19.43
N GLY A 340 -9.88 41.77 19.84
CA GLY A 340 -10.06 40.64 20.75
C GLY A 340 -10.87 39.49 20.17
N LEU A 341 -10.96 38.42 20.96
CA LEU A 341 -11.68 37.19 20.69
C LEU A 341 -12.83 37.01 21.67
N PHE A 342 -13.90 36.35 21.21
CA PHE A 342 -15.00 35.94 22.08
C PHE A 342 -15.56 34.58 21.64
N PHE A 343 -16.14 33.84 22.58
CA PHE A 343 -16.80 32.58 22.26
C PHE A 343 -18.21 32.84 21.71
N LYS A 344 -18.52 32.25 20.54
CA LYS A 344 -19.89 32.26 19.98
C LYS A 344 -20.83 31.57 20.97
N LYS A 345 -21.91 32.26 21.37
CA LYS A 345 -23.00 31.66 22.16
C LYS A 345 -23.56 30.48 21.39
N GLY A 346 -23.65 29.33 22.07
CA GLY A 346 -24.09 28.05 21.49
C GLY A 346 -25.56 28.03 21.16
#